data_AF-A0A1F5EB78-F1
#
_entry.id   AF-A0A1F5EB78-F1
#
_cell.length_a   1.000
_cell.length_b   1.000
_cell.length_c   1.000
_cell.angle_alpha   90.00
_cell.angle_beta   90.00
_cell.angle_gamma   90.00
#
_symmetry.space_group_name_H-M   'P 1'
#
loop_
_entity.id
_entity.type
_entity.pdbx_description
1 polymer ?
#
loop_
_entity_poly.entity_id
_entity_poly.type
_entity_poly.pdbx_seq_one_letter_code
_entity_poly.pdbx_strand_id
1 'polypeptide(L)'
;MVDDQLKIEEFKINWTEIVERVKILHGLITLAVILMTVFLISGVFLFGRLTTEGFSWYLLLIPVVFACLTFNYQANQMTMEAVAGYARSVYSGWDKYYGSHKQRYQLTSFLKVLPLLLPLLIPFFVAPEILSLQILRWVDLALLALVIFNFRYKLSRP
;
A
#
# COMPACT_ATOMS: atom_id res chain seq x y z
N MET A 1 5.59 38.72 -15.39
CA MET A 1 4.94 38.08 -16.56
C MET A 1 5.61 36.78 -16.98
N VAL A 2 6.90 36.73 -17.31
CA VAL A 2 7.60 35.45 -17.66
C VAL A 2 7.62 34.46 -16.47
N ASP A 3 7.82 34.97 -15.25
CA ASP A 3 7.89 34.17 -14.02
C ASP A 3 6.54 33.53 -13.63
N ASP A 4 5.41 34.16 -13.96
CA ASP A 4 4.09 33.64 -13.64
C ASP A 4 3.66 32.52 -14.59
N GLN A 5 4.04 32.61 -15.88
CA GLN A 5 3.77 31.56 -16.86
C GLN A 5 4.57 30.29 -16.54
N LEU A 6 5.84 30.43 -16.15
CA LEU A 6 6.69 29.32 -15.77
C LEU A 6 6.13 28.56 -14.54
N LYS A 7 5.67 29.31 -13.52
CA LYS A 7 5.00 28.73 -12.33
C LYS A 7 3.71 27.99 -12.68
N ILE A 8 2.94 28.47 -13.68
CA ILE A 8 1.73 27.81 -14.16
C ILE A 8 2.06 26.50 -14.90
N GLU A 9 3.12 26.47 -15.71
CA GLU A 9 3.57 25.26 -16.41
C GLU A 9 4.11 24.22 -15.43
N GLU A 10 4.96 24.61 -14.47
CA GLU A 10 5.44 23.71 -13.42
C GLU A 10 4.29 23.14 -12.58
N PHE A 11 3.30 23.97 -12.24
CA PHE A 11 2.10 23.51 -11.55
C PHE A 11 1.35 22.44 -12.36
N LYS A 12 1.15 22.64 -13.67
CA LYS A 12 0.45 21.67 -14.54
C LYS A 12 1.20 20.33 -14.63
N ILE A 13 2.53 20.37 -14.73
CA ILE A 13 3.36 19.16 -14.77
C ILE A 13 3.23 18.38 -13.46
N ASN A 14 3.43 19.07 -12.33
CA ASN A 14 3.31 18.46 -11.00
C ASN A 14 1.90 17.91 -10.73
N TRP A 15 0.86 18.63 -11.18
CA TRP A 15 -0.51 18.18 -11.07
C TRP A 15 -0.77 16.90 -11.87
N THR A 16 -0.27 16.85 -13.11
CA THR A 16 -0.38 15.65 -13.97
C THR A 16 0.30 14.45 -13.31
N GLU A 17 1.51 14.64 -12.78
CA GLU A 17 2.23 13.59 -12.06
C GLU A 17 1.46 13.10 -10.83
N ILE A 18 0.90 14.00 -10.03
CA ILE A 18 0.06 13.63 -8.86
C ILE A 18 -1.15 12.81 -9.32
N VAL A 19 -1.85 13.21 -10.38
CA VAL A 19 -3.01 12.50 -10.91
C VAL A 19 -2.63 11.09 -11.37
N GLU A 20 -1.51 10.93 -12.10
CA GLU A 20 -1.03 9.62 -12.53
C GLU A 20 -0.66 8.72 -11.35
N ARG A 21 0.01 9.26 -10.33
CA ARG A 21 0.31 8.50 -9.10
C ARG A 21 -0.96 8.07 -8.38
N VAL A 22 -1.97 8.92 -8.28
CA VAL A 22 -3.27 8.57 -7.70
C VAL A 22 -3.93 7.41 -8.46
N LYS A 23 -3.87 7.41 -9.80
CA LYS A 23 -4.38 6.29 -10.62
C LYS A 23 -3.64 4.99 -10.32
N ILE A 24 -2.30 5.03 -10.25
CA ILE A 24 -1.47 3.86 -9.90
C ILE A 24 -1.84 3.33 -8.51
N LEU A 25 -1.98 4.20 -7.51
CA LEU A 25 -2.38 3.80 -6.16
C LEU A 25 -3.74 3.09 -6.13
N HIS A 26 -4.73 3.60 -6.88
CA HIS A 26 -6.02 2.91 -7.01
C HIS A 26 -5.89 1.59 -7.77
N GLY A 27 -5.07 1.53 -8.82
CA GLY A 27 -4.79 0.29 -9.56
C GLY A 27 -4.19 -0.79 -8.67
N LEU A 28 -3.25 -0.44 -7.79
CA LEU A 28 -2.66 -1.37 -6.83
C LEU A 28 -3.67 -1.89 -5.81
N ILE A 29 -4.56 -1.03 -5.31
CA ILE A 29 -5.63 -1.44 -4.39
C ILE A 29 -6.60 -2.40 -5.10
N THR A 30 -7.03 -2.07 -6.33
CA THR A 30 -7.91 -2.94 -7.12
C THR A 30 -7.26 -4.29 -7.38
N LEU A 31 -5.97 -4.30 -7.75
CA LEU A 31 -5.21 -5.54 -7.93
C LEU A 31 -5.14 -6.35 -6.64
N ALA A 32 -4.90 -5.71 -5.49
CA ALA A 32 -4.88 -6.36 -4.18
C ALA A 32 -6.23 -7.02 -3.86
N VAL A 33 -7.35 -6.34 -4.14
CA VAL A 33 -8.69 -6.91 -3.97
C VAL A 33 -8.90 -8.13 -4.86
N ILE A 34 -8.56 -8.03 -6.15
CA ILE A 34 -8.67 -9.15 -7.10
C ILE A 34 -7.85 -10.34 -6.61
N LEU A 35 -6.60 -10.12 -6.22
CA LEU A 35 -5.72 -11.18 -5.71
C LEU A 35 -6.26 -11.79 -4.42
N MET A 36 -6.78 -10.99 -3.49
CA MET A 36 -7.43 -11.51 -2.28
C MET A 36 -8.59 -12.43 -2.64
N THR A 37 -9.47 -12.02 -3.57
CA THR A 37 -10.58 -12.85 -4.02
C THR A 37 -10.08 -14.16 -4.66
N VAL A 38 -9.06 -14.10 -5.52
CA VAL A 38 -8.45 -15.29 -6.13
C VAL A 38 -7.89 -16.21 -5.06
N PHE A 39 -7.12 -15.70 -4.09
CA PHE A 39 -6.55 -16.50 -3.01
C PHE A 39 -7.61 -17.07 -2.06
N LEU A 40 -8.73 -16.37 -1.83
CA LEU A 40 -9.82 -16.93 -1.03
C LEU A 40 -10.47 -18.10 -1.77
N ILE A 41 -10.78 -17.94 -3.07
CA ILE A 41 -11.39 -18.98 -3.88
C ILE A 41 -10.46 -20.20 -4.01
N SER A 42 -9.18 -19.99 -4.33
CA SER A 42 -8.23 -21.10 -4.41
C SER A 42 -7.98 -21.75 -3.05
N GLY A 43 -7.95 -20.96 -1.97
CA GLY A 43 -7.82 -21.47 -0.61
C GLY A 43 -8.97 -22.42 -0.24
N VAL A 44 -10.22 -22.04 -0.54
CA VAL A 44 -11.39 -22.91 -0.33
C VAL A 44 -11.31 -24.19 -1.16
N PHE A 45 -10.86 -24.09 -2.41
CA PHE A 45 -10.75 -25.27 -3.28
C PHE A 45 -9.65 -26.25 -2.84
N LEU A 46 -8.55 -25.72 -2.30
CA LEU A 46 -7.42 -26.50 -1.81
C LEU A 46 -7.66 -27.06 -0.40
N PHE A 47 -8.60 -26.48 0.35
CA PHE A 47 -8.98 -26.94 1.68
C PHE A 47 -9.50 -28.38 1.63
N GLY A 48 -8.85 -29.28 2.37
CA GLY A 48 -9.14 -30.72 2.37
C GLY A 48 -8.54 -31.51 1.20
N ARG A 49 -7.88 -30.84 0.23
CA ARG A 49 -7.12 -31.50 -0.86
C ARG A 49 -5.62 -31.55 -0.60
N LEU A 50 -5.08 -30.51 0.04
CA LEU A 50 -3.67 -30.45 0.43
C LEU A 50 -3.47 -31.06 1.82
N THR A 51 -2.25 -31.53 2.08
CA THR A 51 -1.78 -31.80 3.45
C THR A 51 -1.78 -30.51 4.26
N THR A 52 -1.84 -30.61 5.59
CA THR A 52 -1.76 -29.46 6.51
C THR A 52 -0.52 -28.60 6.22
N GLU A 53 0.61 -29.24 5.92
CA GLU A 53 1.84 -28.57 5.52
C GLU A 53 1.68 -27.79 4.20
N GLY A 54 1.15 -28.44 3.15
CA GLY A 54 0.96 -27.80 1.84
C GLY A 54 0.01 -26.62 1.93
N PHE A 55 -1.04 -26.73 2.74
CA PHE A 55 -1.96 -25.64 3.01
C PHE A 55 -1.30 -24.49 3.80
N SER A 56 -0.41 -24.81 4.74
CA SER A 56 0.35 -23.80 5.49
C SER A 56 1.32 -23.02 4.61
N TRP A 57 2.03 -23.70 3.70
CA TRP A 57 2.86 -23.05 2.67
C TRP A 57 2.04 -22.10 1.80
N TYR A 58 0.89 -22.56 1.34
CA TYR A 58 -0.03 -21.75 0.56
C TYR A 58 -0.40 -20.45 1.30
N LEU A 59 -0.79 -20.55 2.58
CA LEU A 59 -1.15 -19.40 3.39
C LEU A 59 0.02 -18.44 3.62
N LEU A 60 1.22 -18.94 3.89
CA LEU A 60 2.41 -18.11 4.14
C LEU A 60 3.00 -17.48 2.86
N LEU A 61 2.67 -17.98 1.66
CA LEU A 61 3.06 -17.31 0.42
C LEU A 61 2.24 -16.05 0.13
N ILE A 62 1.01 -15.98 0.65
CA ILE A 62 0.12 -14.84 0.43
C ILE A 62 0.74 -13.53 0.98
N PRO A 63 1.18 -13.46 2.26
CA PRO A 63 1.84 -12.26 2.81
C PRO A 63 2.99 -11.74 1.95
N VAL A 64 3.83 -12.61 1.38
CA VAL A 64 4.95 -12.20 0.53
C VAL A 64 4.47 -11.40 -0.69
N VAL A 65 3.45 -11.91 -1.38
CA VAL A 65 2.87 -11.23 -2.56
C VAL A 65 2.28 -9.86 -2.16
N PHE A 66 1.55 -9.81 -1.05
CA PHE A 66 0.94 -8.57 -0.57
C PHE A 66 1.96 -7.58 0.00
N ALA A 67 3.09 -8.04 0.54
CA ALA A 67 4.17 -7.18 0.98
C ALA A 67 4.79 -6.43 -0.21
N CYS A 68 5.03 -7.13 -1.33
CA CYS A 68 5.50 -6.51 -2.57
C CYS A 68 4.53 -5.44 -3.09
N LEU A 69 3.22 -5.71 -3.10
CA LEU A 69 2.21 -4.72 -3.49
C LEU A 69 2.18 -3.53 -2.54
N THR A 70 2.32 -3.80 -1.24
CA THR A 70 2.31 -2.76 -0.20
C THR A 70 3.53 -1.86 -0.32
N PHE A 71 4.73 -2.38 -0.57
CA PHE A 71 5.92 -1.56 -0.80
C PHE A 71 5.80 -0.70 -2.06
N ASN A 72 5.26 -1.25 -3.15
CA ASN A 72 5.00 -0.47 -4.36
C ASN A 72 3.97 0.65 -4.12
N TYR A 73 2.92 0.36 -3.36
CA TYR A 73 1.93 1.35 -2.96
C TYR A 73 2.58 2.47 -2.13
N GLN A 74 3.40 2.10 -1.13
CA GLN A 74 4.11 3.05 -0.28
C GLN A 74 5.08 3.93 -1.09
N ALA A 75 5.87 3.34 -1.98
CA ALA A 75 6.82 4.09 -2.82
C ALA A 75 6.10 5.13 -3.68
N ASN A 76 5.03 4.73 -4.37
CA ASN A 76 4.25 5.66 -5.20
C ASN A 76 3.58 6.76 -4.36
N GLN A 77 3.12 6.42 -3.15
CA GLN A 77 2.55 7.40 -2.25
C GLN A 77 3.59 8.41 -1.76
N MET A 78 4.80 7.97 -1.40
CA MET A 78 5.87 8.88 -0.98
C MET A 78 6.26 9.84 -2.11
N THR A 79 6.38 9.35 -3.34
CA THR A 79 6.65 10.20 -4.51
C THR A 79 5.53 11.22 -4.72
N MET A 80 4.27 10.81 -4.66
CA MET A 80 3.12 11.72 -4.76
C MET A 80 3.13 12.80 -3.67
N GLU A 81 3.42 12.43 -2.42
CA GLU A 81 3.53 13.37 -1.31
C GLU A 81 4.70 14.34 -1.48
N ALA A 82 5.83 13.89 -2.03
CA ALA A 82 6.97 14.76 -2.34
C ALA A 82 6.64 15.78 -3.44
N VAL A 83 6.00 15.34 -4.54
CA VAL A 83 5.56 16.23 -5.63
C VAL A 83 4.52 17.23 -5.13
N ALA A 84 3.56 16.78 -4.30
CA ALA A 84 2.60 17.65 -3.66
C ALA A 84 3.26 18.67 -2.71
N GLY A 85 4.30 18.25 -1.97
CA GLY A 85 5.10 19.13 -1.12
C GLY A 85 5.82 20.23 -1.91
N TYR A 86 6.42 19.87 -3.05
CA TYR A 86 7.02 20.85 -3.97
C TYR A 86 5.96 21.80 -4.55
N ALA A 87 4.84 21.28 -5.05
CA ALA A 87 3.75 22.11 -5.58
C ALA A 87 3.21 23.12 -4.56
N ARG A 88 3.12 22.72 -3.28
CA ARG A 88 2.77 23.62 -2.17
C ARG A 88 3.75 24.79 -2.01
N SER A 89 5.05 24.54 -2.18
CA SER A 89 6.08 25.58 -2.05
C SER A 89 6.05 26.60 -3.18
N VAL A 90 5.56 26.20 -4.35
CA VAL A 90 5.47 27.05 -5.55
C VAL A 90 4.13 27.79 -5.64
N TYR A 91 3.04 27.23 -5.08
CA TYR A 91 1.69 27.79 -5.21
C TYR A 91 0.95 27.91 -3.86
N SER A 92 0.72 29.15 -3.42
CA SER A 92 0.10 29.49 -2.12
C SER A 92 -1.37 29.06 -1.98
N GLY A 93 -2.07 28.78 -3.08
CA GLY A 93 -3.45 28.31 -3.07
C GLY A 93 -3.62 26.82 -2.74
N TRP A 94 -2.52 26.05 -2.68
CA TRP A 94 -2.52 24.61 -2.47
C TRP A 94 -3.18 24.21 -1.14
N ASP A 95 -2.84 24.88 -0.04
CA ASP A 95 -3.30 24.50 1.30
C ASP A 95 -4.80 24.68 1.48
N LYS A 96 -5.38 25.72 0.87
CA LYS A 96 -6.83 25.98 0.92
C LYS A 96 -7.62 24.90 0.18
N TYR A 97 -7.07 24.39 -0.93
CA TYR A 97 -7.70 23.35 -1.76
C TYR A 97 -7.51 21.95 -1.16
N TYR A 98 -6.28 21.60 -0.75
CA TYR A 98 -5.94 20.23 -0.35
C TYR A 98 -6.26 19.93 1.13
N GLY A 99 -6.07 20.90 2.03
CA GLY A 99 -6.25 20.72 3.47
C GLY A 99 -7.70 20.40 3.87
N SER A 100 -8.66 21.08 3.26
CA SER A 100 -10.10 20.89 3.50
C SER A 100 -10.64 19.57 2.95
N HIS A 101 -10.10 19.09 1.83
CA HIS A 101 -10.50 17.81 1.23
C HIS A 101 -9.87 16.61 1.95
N LYS A 102 -8.59 16.71 2.36
CA LYS A 102 -7.86 15.58 2.97
C LYS A 102 -8.52 15.02 4.22
N GLN A 103 -9.04 15.88 5.10
CA GLN A 103 -9.60 15.47 6.39
C GLN A 103 -10.91 14.69 6.23
N ARG A 104 -11.77 15.09 5.28
CA ARG A 104 -13.05 14.42 5.00
C ARG A 104 -12.89 13.00 4.43
N TYR A 105 -11.78 12.73 3.76
CA TYR A 105 -11.53 11.43 3.11
C TYR A 105 -10.52 10.56 3.85
N GLN A 106 -10.02 10.97 5.02
CA GLN A 106 -8.95 10.26 5.72
C GLN A 106 -9.35 8.83 6.11
N LEU A 107 -10.53 8.65 6.72
CA LEU A 107 -11.05 7.33 7.09
C LEU A 107 -11.29 6.46 5.85
N THR A 108 -11.94 7.02 4.83
CA THR A 108 -12.21 6.32 3.56
C THR A 108 -10.92 5.87 2.88
N SER A 109 -9.88 6.72 2.90
CA SER A 109 -8.57 6.38 2.36
C SER A 109 -7.86 5.30 3.18
N PHE A 110 -7.99 5.31 4.51
CA PHE A 110 -7.44 4.24 5.36
C PHE A 110 -8.10 2.89 5.06
N LEU A 111 -9.44 2.84 5.01
CA LEU A 111 -10.20 1.62 4.73
C LEU A 111 -9.85 1.01 3.38
N LYS A 112 -9.52 1.83 2.38
CA LYS A 112 -9.10 1.37 1.05
C LYS A 112 -7.75 0.64 1.04
N VAL A 113 -6.90 0.83 2.04
CA VAL A 113 -5.58 0.18 2.12
C VAL A 113 -5.65 -1.16 2.85
N LEU A 114 -6.77 -1.48 3.53
CA LEU A 114 -6.95 -2.75 4.22
C LEU A 114 -6.70 -4.00 3.35
N PRO A 115 -7.11 -4.06 2.06
CA PRO A 115 -6.80 -5.20 1.21
C PRO A 115 -5.31 -5.48 1.04
N LEU A 116 -4.46 -4.46 1.18
CA LEU A 116 -3.01 -4.60 1.13
C LEU A 116 -2.44 -5.14 2.47
N LEU A 117 -3.04 -4.71 3.59
CA LEU A 117 -2.49 -4.95 4.92
C LEU A 117 -3.00 -6.24 5.59
N LEU A 118 -4.28 -6.58 5.39
CA LEU A 118 -4.90 -7.74 6.05
C LEU A 118 -4.17 -9.05 5.77
N PRO A 119 -3.74 -9.35 4.53
CA PRO A 119 -3.04 -10.61 4.27
C PRO A 119 -1.68 -10.71 4.97
N LEU A 120 -1.06 -9.59 5.34
CA LEU A 120 0.21 -9.58 6.09
C LEU A 120 0.05 -10.08 7.53
N LEU A 121 -1.18 -10.24 8.03
CA LEU A 121 -1.46 -10.77 9.37
C LEU A 121 -1.60 -12.29 9.41
N ILE A 122 -1.69 -12.97 8.25
CA ILE A 122 -1.79 -14.44 8.16
C ILE A 122 -0.72 -15.19 8.98
N PRO A 123 0.56 -14.76 9.03
CA PRO A 123 1.60 -15.47 9.80
C PRO A 123 1.30 -15.59 11.31
N PHE A 124 0.44 -14.75 11.88
CA PHE A 124 0.06 -14.87 13.29
C PHE A 124 -0.91 -16.02 13.56
N PHE A 125 -1.67 -16.44 12.56
CA PHE A 125 -2.72 -17.44 12.69
C PHE A 125 -2.28 -18.84 12.19
N VAL A 126 -1.17 -18.92 11.46
CA VAL A 126 -0.60 -20.19 11.01
C VAL A 126 0.34 -20.74 12.09
N ALA A 127 0.05 -21.94 12.60
CA ALA A 127 0.92 -22.66 13.53
C ALA A 127 2.05 -23.38 12.76
N PRO A 128 3.34 -23.05 12.98
CA PRO A 128 4.41 -23.67 12.21
C PRO A 128 5.02 -24.86 12.98
N GLU A 129 4.58 -26.06 12.65
CA GLU A 129 5.15 -27.30 13.22
C GLU A 129 6.46 -27.71 12.52
N ILE A 130 6.76 -27.12 11.35
CA ILE A 130 7.87 -27.52 10.47
C ILE A 130 8.87 -26.36 10.32
N LEU A 131 10.17 -26.66 10.42
CA LEU A 131 11.25 -25.67 10.40
C LEU A 131 11.25 -24.78 9.14
N SER A 132 10.97 -25.36 7.97
CA SER A 132 10.93 -24.62 6.71
C SER A 132 9.79 -23.58 6.66
N LEU A 133 8.63 -23.91 7.22
CA LEU A 133 7.51 -22.98 7.43
C LEU A 133 7.85 -21.89 8.46
N GLN A 134 8.67 -22.20 9.46
CA GLN A 134 9.13 -21.20 10.43
C GLN A 134 9.97 -20.12 9.77
N ILE A 135 10.87 -20.49 8.85
CA ILE A 135 11.70 -19.52 8.10
C ILE A 135 10.81 -18.56 7.32
N LEU A 136 9.85 -19.09 6.54
CA LEU A 136 8.95 -18.24 5.76
C LEU A 136 8.09 -17.34 6.66
N ARG A 137 7.59 -17.88 7.78
CA ARG A 137 6.86 -17.08 8.78
C ARG A 137 7.71 -15.91 9.31
N TRP A 138 8.98 -16.14 9.63
CA TRP A 138 9.89 -15.08 10.07
C TRP A 138 10.14 -14.04 8.98
N VAL A 139 10.26 -14.47 7.73
CA VAL A 139 10.34 -13.56 6.58
C VAL A 139 9.09 -12.70 6.50
N ASP A 140 7.89 -13.28 6.59
CA ASP A 140 6.64 -12.51 6.56
C ASP A 140 6.51 -11.52 7.72
N LEU A 141 6.91 -11.93 8.92
CA LEU A 141 6.94 -11.05 10.10
C LEU A 141 7.94 -9.90 9.92
N ALA A 142 9.11 -10.18 9.33
CA ALA A 142 10.09 -9.14 8.98
C ALA A 142 9.54 -8.17 7.92
N LEU A 143 8.85 -8.69 6.90
CA LEU A 143 8.18 -7.88 5.89
C LEU A 143 7.09 -7.00 6.51
N LEU A 144 6.27 -7.54 7.40
CA LEU A 144 5.27 -6.76 8.13
C LEU A 144 5.91 -5.68 9.01
N ALA A 145 7.00 -6.00 9.72
CA ALA A 145 7.74 -5.02 10.51
C ALA A 145 8.31 -3.89 9.64
N LEU A 146 8.83 -4.22 8.45
CA LEU A 146 9.28 -3.23 7.46
C LEU A 146 8.14 -2.37 6.94
N VAL A 147 6.96 -2.96 6.68
CA VAL A 147 5.76 -2.20 6.28
C VAL A 147 5.36 -1.22 7.38
N ILE A 148 5.30 -1.67 8.64
CA ILE A 148 4.98 -0.82 9.81
C ILE A 148 6.01 0.30 9.95
N PHE A 149 7.31 -0.03 9.83
CA PHE A 149 8.39 0.95 9.89
C PHE A 149 8.24 2.03 8.80
N ASN A 150 7.90 1.64 7.58
CA ASN A 150 7.62 2.60 6.50
C ASN A 150 6.37 3.45 6.75
N PHE A 151 5.35 2.90 7.43
CA PHE A 151 4.17 3.68 7.86
C PHE A 151 4.46 4.65 9.02
N ARG A 152 5.52 4.43 9.83
CA ARG A 152 5.90 5.34 10.94
C ARG A 152 6.10 6.79 10.49
N TYR A 153 6.62 7.00 9.28
CA TYR A 153 6.80 8.35 8.72
C TYR A 153 5.48 9.12 8.56
N LYS A 154 4.34 8.43 8.46
CA LYS A 154 3.01 9.05 8.47
C LYS A 154 2.47 9.31 9.87
N LEU A 155 2.83 8.46 10.84
CA LEU A 155 2.41 8.63 12.25
C LEU A 155 3.22 9.73 12.98
N SER A 156 4.40 10.06 12.47
CA SER A 156 5.32 11.02 13.12
C SER A 156 5.25 12.44 12.53
N ARG A 157 4.41 12.69 11.53
CA ARG A 157 4.19 14.05 11.00
C ARG A 157 3.05 14.71 11.81
N PRO A 158 3.31 15.83 12.52
CA PRO A 158 2.27 16.60 13.20
C PRO A 158 1.27 17.20 12.21
#